data_AF-R4S3T0-F1
#
_entry.id   AF-R4S3T0-F1
#
_cell.length_a   1.000
_cell.length_b   1.000
_cell.length_c   1.000
_cell.angle_alpha   90.00
_cell.angle_beta   90.00
_cell.angle_gamma   90.00
#
_symmetry.space_group_name_H-M   'P 1'
#
loop_
_entity.id
_entity.type
_entity.pdbx_description
1 polymer ?
#
loop_
_entity_poly.entity_id
_entity_poly.type
_entity_poly.pdbx_seq_one_letter_code
_entity_poly.pdbx_strand_id
1 'polypeptide(L)'
;HSASTYSLDILYSGSGILRRSNLNIFQYIGKANLHSSQVVIEAQGLEALIAATPDEGEENLDSYAGMSAILFDVQLRPVTFFNGYSDLMSKMLSASGDPVSVVKGLILLIDHSQELQLQSGLKANMDVQGGLAIDISGAMEFSLWYRESKTRVKNRVALAIVGSITVDSVFVKAGLEISAETEAGLEFIST
;
A
#
# COMPACT_ATOMS: atom_id res chain seq x y z
N HIS A 1 -8.53 -6.44 -23.41
CA HIS A 1 -9.00 -7.02 -22.14
C HIS A 1 -8.21 -6.39 -21.01
N SER A 2 -8.90 -5.79 -20.05
CA SER A 2 -8.32 -5.35 -18.78
C SER A 2 -8.78 -6.32 -17.70
N ALA A 3 -7.86 -6.77 -16.84
CA ALA A 3 -8.17 -7.65 -15.72
C ALA A 3 -7.39 -7.19 -14.48
N SER A 4 -8.01 -7.32 -13.32
CA SER A 4 -7.38 -7.06 -12.03
C SER A 4 -7.55 -8.31 -11.17
N THR A 5 -6.47 -8.79 -10.56
CA THR A 5 -6.45 -10.02 -9.75
C THR A 5 -5.87 -9.72 -8.39
N TYR A 6 -6.47 -10.29 -7.35
CA TYR A 6 -5.92 -10.31 -6.00
C TYR A 6 -5.54 -11.74 -5.61
N SER A 7 -4.39 -11.92 -4.95
CA SER A 7 -3.94 -13.19 -4.34
C SER A 7 -3.68 -12.94 -2.87
N LEU A 8 -4.21 -13.79 -2.00
CA LEU A 8 -3.97 -13.73 -0.56
C LEU A 8 -3.47 -15.10 -0.09
N ASP A 9 -2.22 -15.12 0.34
CA ASP A 9 -1.52 -16.33 0.76
C ASP A 9 -1.12 -16.15 2.23
N ILE A 10 -1.69 -16.98 3.12
CA ILE A 10 -1.49 -16.89 4.56
C ILE A 10 -0.79 -18.15 5.06
N LEU A 11 0.35 -17.97 5.72
CA LEU A 11 1.10 -19.00 6.40
C LEU A 11 0.97 -18.80 7.91
N TYR A 12 0.48 -19.83 8.59
CA TYR A 12 0.40 -19.91 10.04
C TYR A 12 1.55 -20.75 10.59
N SER A 13 1.99 -20.46 11.81
CA SER A 13 2.82 -21.33 12.63
C SER A 13 2.01 -22.53 13.15
N GLY A 14 2.67 -23.58 13.63
CA GLY A 14 2.01 -24.74 14.25
C GLY A 14 1.17 -24.38 15.49
N SER A 15 1.51 -23.27 16.14
CA SER A 15 0.76 -22.63 17.23
C SER A 15 -0.55 -21.93 16.80
N GLY A 16 -0.79 -21.79 15.48
CA GLY A 16 -1.94 -21.07 14.93
C GLY A 16 -1.74 -19.55 14.81
N ILE A 17 -0.55 -19.03 15.12
CA ILE A 17 -0.22 -17.60 14.94
C ILE A 17 0.12 -17.31 13.48
N LEU A 18 -0.23 -16.11 12.99
CA LEU A 18 0.18 -15.63 11.68
C LEU A 18 1.72 -15.54 11.60
N ARG A 19 2.33 -16.29 10.69
CA ARG A 19 3.77 -16.23 10.43
C ARG A 19 4.11 -15.31 9.26
N ARG A 20 3.37 -15.46 8.17
CA ARG A 20 3.50 -14.61 6.98
C ARG A 20 2.15 -14.49 6.28
N SER A 21 1.69 -13.27 6.03
CA SER A 21 0.57 -13.00 5.12
C SER A 21 1.10 -12.26 3.91
N ASN A 22 0.78 -12.72 2.70
CA ASN A 22 1.16 -12.05 1.46
C ASN A 22 -0.10 -11.74 0.65
N LEU A 23 -0.39 -10.45 0.51
CA LEU A 23 -1.45 -9.93 -0.35
C LEU A 23 -0.81 -9.31 -1.60
N ASN A 24 -1.12 -9.86 -2.78
CA ASN A 24 -0.67 -9.33 -4.05
C ASN A 24 -1.84 -8.83 -4.89
N ILE A 25 -1.69 -7.68 -5.53
CA ILE A 25 -2.65 -7.10 -6.47
C ILE A 25 -1.94 -6.85 -7.80
N PHE A 26 -2.39 -7.56 -8.83
CA PHE A 26 -1.88 -7.45 -10.20
C PHE A 26 -2.90 -6.81 -11.11
N GLN A 27 -2.43 -5.89 -11.95
CA GLN A 27 -3.23 -5.29 -13.01
C GLN A 27 -2.69 -5.74 -14.37
N TYR A 28 -3.60 -6.11 -15.26
CA TYR A 28 -3.28 -6.62 -16.59
C TYR A 28 -3.99 -5.78 -17.64
N ILE A 29 -3.21 -5.23 -18.58
CA ILE A 29 -3.72 -4.52 -19.75
C ILE A 29 -3.17 -5.22 -21.00
N GLY A 30 -3.99 -6.05 -21.63
CA GLY A 30 -3.55 -6.86 -22.76
C GLY A 30 -2.44 -7.85 -22.37
N LYS A 31 -1.21 -7.63 -22.85
CA LYS A 31 -0.02 -8.41 -22.47
C LYS A 31 0.84 -7.75 -21.40
N ALA A 32 0.58 -6.49 -21.06
CA ALA A 32 1.29 -5.80 -20.01
C ALA A 32 0.73 -6.22 -18.65
N ASN A 33 1.62 -6.59 -17.73
CA ASN A 33 1.34 -6.81 -16.33
C ASN A 33 1.99 -5.70 -15.51
N LEU A 34 1.34 -5.33 -14.41
CA LEU A 34 1.84 -4.35 -13.47
C LEU A 34 1.59 -4.89 -12.06
N HIS A 35 2.64 -4.98 -11.25
CA HIS A 35 2.49 -5.28 -9.84
C HIS A 35 2.06 -4.01 -9.12
N SER A 36 0.74 -3.81 -9.04
CA SER A 36 0.16 -2.57 -8.50
C SER A 36 0.45 -2.43 -7.01
N SER A 37 0.23 -3.48 -6.22
CA SER A 37 0.47 -3.44 -4.78
C SER A 37 0.77 -4.84 -4.23
N GLN A 38 1.79 -4.94 -3.39
CA GLN A 38 2.04 -6.08 -2.51
C GLN A 38 2.07 -5.60 -1.07
N VAL A 39 1.45 -6.33 -0.16
CA VAL A 39 1.60 -6.13 1.28
C VAL A 39 1.94 -7.47 1.91
N VAL A 40 3.11 -7.55 2.53
CA VAL A 40 3.56 -8.71 3.29
C VAL A 40 3.61 -8.34 4.76
N ILE A 41 2.94 -9.11 5.59
CA ILE A 41 3.02 -9.02 7.05
C ILE A 41 3.76 -10.24 7.55
N GLU A 42 4.75 -10.04 8.41
CA GLU A 42 5.53 -11.11 9.02
C GLU A 42 5.46 -10.98 10.53
N ALA A 43 5.32 -12.12 11.21
CA ALA A 43 5.28 -12.20 12.66
C ALA A 43 6.01 -13.47 13.13
N GLN A 44 6.78 -13.34 14.22
CA GLN A 44 7.58 -14.41 14.83
C GLN A 44 7.64 -14.20 16.34
N GLY A 45 7.76 -15.28 17.12
CA GLY A 45 7.98 -15.20 18.57
C GLY A 45 6.81 -14.57 19.35
N LEU A 46 5.58 -14.73 18.84
CA LEU A 46 4.34 -14.27 19.48
C LEU A 46 3.67 -15.38 20.31
N GLU A 47 4.21 -16.59 20.27
CA GLU A 47 3.72 -17.79 20.95
C GLU A 47 3.71 -17.61 22.47
N ALA A 48 4.75 -16.93 22.99
CA ALA A 48 4.86 -16.59 24.41
C ALA A 48 3.72 -15.67 24.90
N LEU A 49 3.11 -14.85 24.03
CA LEU A 49 2.01 -13.95 24.41
C LEU A 49 0.68 -14.69 24.64
N ILE A 50 0.45 -15.78 23.92
CA ILE A 50 -0.79 -16.56 24.01
C ILE A 50 -0.66 -17.81 24.87
N ALA A 51 0.47 -17.95 25.58
CA ALA A 51 0.85 -19.14 26.33
C ALA A 51 0.84 -20.42 25.46
N ALA A 52 1.20 -20.28 24.18
CA ALA A 52 1.41 -21.41 23.27
C ALA A 52 2.90 -21.80 23.27
N THR A 53 3.17 -23.08 23.05
CA THR A 53 4.53 -23.58 22.83
C THR A 53 5.00 -23.19 21.42
N PRO A 54 6.20 -22.59 21.27
CA PRO A 54 6.82 -22.39 19.97
C PRO A 54 7.03 -23.71 19.22
N ASP A 55 7.08 -23.65 17.90
CA ASP A 55 7.45 -24.80 17.07
C ASP A 55 8.92 -25.21 17.34
N GLU A 56 9.27 -26.48 17.09
CA GLU A 56 10.63 -27.00 17.33
C GLU A 56 11.69 -26.16 16.59
N GLY A 57 12.57 -25.51 17.35
CA GLY A 57 13.63 -24.62 16.83
C GLY A 57 13.32 -23.12 16.92
N GLU A 58 12.13 -22.73 17.36
CA GLU A 58 11.68 -21.32 17.45
C GLU A 58 11.66 -20.76 18.88
N GLU A 59 12.05 -21.55 19.88
CA GLU A 59 12.12 -21.12 21.29
C GLU A 59 13.10 -19.95 21.55
N ASN A 60 14.11 -19.76 20.70
CA ASN A 60 15.11 -18.70 20.84
C ASN A 60 14.85 -17.50 19.91
N LEU A 61 13.72 -17.47 19.19
CA LEU A 61 13.39 -16.33 18.33
C LEU A 61 12.82 -15.19 19.16
N ASP A 62 13.42 -14.00 19.01
CA ASP A 62 12.87 -12.77 19.57
C ASP A 62 11.52 -12.43 18.92
N SER A 63 10.60 -11.89 19.72
CA SER A 63 9.30 -11.42 19.22
C SER A 63 9.50 -10.33 18.16
N TYR A 64 9.12 -10.61 16.92
CA TYR A 64 9.26 -9.68 15.80
C TYR A 64 7.96 -9.59 15.03
N ALA A 65 7.56 -8.37 14.66
CA ALA A 65 6.57 -8.17 13.61
C ALA A 65 6.97 -7.02 12.70
N GLY A 66 6.79 -7.23 11.40
CA GLY A 66 7.09 -6.25 10.38
C GLY A 66 6.11 -6.31 9.23
N MET A 67 6.09 -5.21 8.46
CA MET A 67 5.37 -5.11 7.21
C MET A 67 6.34 -4.67 6.12
N SER A 68 6.28 -5.33 4.96
CA SER A 68 6.93 -4.87 3.75
C SER A 68 5.87 -4.66 2.66
N ALA A 69 6.08 -3.66 1.82
CA ALA A 69 5.14 -3.33 0.77
C ALA A 69 5.87 -3.08 -0.55
N ILE A 70 5.24 -3.47 -1.65
CA ILE A 70 5.65 -3.10 -3.01
C ILE A 70 4.51 -2.27 -3.59
N LEU A 71 4.82 -1.16 -4.24
CA LEU A 71 3.85 -0.31 -4.91
C LEU A 71 4.37 0.00 -6.31
N PHE A 72 3.59 -0.34 -7.33
CA PHE A 72 3.94 -0.13 -8.75
C PHE A 72 5.36 -0.62 -9.09
N ASP A 73 5.64 -1.89 -8.76
CA ASP A 73 6.95 -2.55 -8.92
C ASP A 73 8.11 -1.93 -8.09
N VAL A 74 7.86 -0.93 -7.23
CA VAL A 74 8.86 -0.35 -6.32
C VAL A 74 8.73 -0.96 -4.93
N GLN A 75 9.78 -1.65 -4.47
CA GLN A 75 9.83 -2.17 -3.11
C GLN A 75 10.12 -1.04 -2.11
N LEU A 76 9.17 -0.80 -1.21
CA LEU A 76 9.32 0.16 -0.13
C LEU A 76 10.19 -0.40 0.99
N ARG A 77 10.80 0.51 1.77
CA ARG A 77 11.52 0.14 2.98
C ARG A 77 10.57 -0.57 3.95
N PRO A 78 10.90 -1.78 4.43
CA PRO A 78 10.08 -2.47 5.42
C PRO A 78 9.95 -1.64 6.70
N VAL A 79 8.77 -1.70 7.31
CA VAL A 79 8.47 -1.04 8.58
C VAL A 79 8.33 -2.11 9.65
N THR A 80 9.15 -2.01 10.69
CA THR A 80 9.09 -2.90 11.84
C THR A 80 8.10 -2.34 12.85
N PHE A 81 7.08 -3.13 13.20
CA PHE A 81 6.12 -2.73 14.24
C PHE A 81 6.74 -2.83 15.61
N PHE A 82 7.38 -3.95 15.92
CA PHE A 82 8.16 -4.14 17.13
C PHE A 82 9.31 -5.11 16.89
N ASN A 83 10.38 -4.93 17.65
CA ASN A 83 11.52 -5.85 17.68
C ASN A 83 11.92 -6.15 19.13
N GLY A 84 11.73 -7.40 19.54
CA GLY A 84 11.94 -7.87 20.89
C GLY A 84 10.74 -7.65 21.82
N TYR A 85 10.71 -8.44 22.90
CA TYR A 85 9.61 -8.44 23.87
C TYR A 85 9.44 -7.10 24.60
N SER A 86 10.53 -6.40 24.90
CA SER A 86 10.48 -5.09 25.58
C SER A 86 9.77 -4.02 24.74
N ASP A 87 10.04 -3.96 23.44
CA ASP A 87 9.43 -2.99 22.54
C ASP A 87 7.95 -3.32 22.28
N LEU A 88 7.63 -4.62 22.17
CA LEU A 88 6.26 -5.09 22.13
C LEU A 88 5.49 -4.64 23.37
N MET A 89 6.01 -4.90 24.58
CA MET A 89 5.33 -4.52 25.82
C MET A 89 5.21 -3.00 25.97
N SER A 90 6.22 -2.24 25.55
CA SER A 90 6.17 -0.78 25.51
C SER A 90 5.06 -0.27 24.58
N LYS A 91 4.94 -0.86 23.38
CA LYS A 91 3.89 -0.52 22.42
C LYS A 91 2.53 -0.99 22.88
N MET A 92 2.39 -2.15 23.50
CA MET A 92 1.12 -2.63 24.05
C MET A 92 0.62 -1.74 25.19
N LEU A 93 1.53 -1.25 26.04
CA LEU A 93 1.19 -0.35 27.14
C LEU A 93 0.91 1.09 26.67
N SER A 94 1.49 1.48 25.53
CA SER A 94 1.30 2.80 24.91
C SER A 94 0.24 2.83 23.81
N ALA A 95 -0.23 1.67 23.34
CA ALA A 95 -1.19 1.53 22.24
C ALA A 95 -2.57 1.96 22.70
N SER A 96 -2.81 3.25 22.57
CA SER A 96 -4.14 3.76 22.25
C SER A 96 -4.50 3.12 20.90
N GLY A 97 -5.74 2.63 20.70
CA GLY A 97 -6.21 2.02 19.44
C GLY A 97 -6.21 2.94 18.22
N ASP A 98 -5.40 3.98 18.23
CA ASP A 98 -5.31 5.01 17.20
C ASP A 98 -4.57 4.49 15.96
N PRO A 99 -5.09 4.75 14.75
CA PRO A 99 -4.44 4.37 13.51
C PRO A 99 -3.06 5.02 13.38
N VAL A 100 -2.01 4.21 13.25
CA VAL A 100 -0.66 4.68 12.94
C VAL A 100 -0.50 4.70 11.43
N SER A 101 -0.20 5.88 10.86
CA SER A 101 0.14 5.99 9.43
C SER A 101 1.49 5.34 9.18
N VAL A 102 1.53 4.34 8.30
CA VAL A 102 2.74 3.57 7.99
C VAL A 102 3.39 4.06 6.70
N VAL A 103 2.57 4.37 5.68
CA VAL A 103 3.05 4.91 4.40
C VAL A 103 2.12 6.03 3.98
N LYS A 104 2.70 7.22 3.75
CA LYS A 104 2.01 8.36 3.17
C LYS A 104 2.87 8.96 2.07
N GLY A 105 2.35 9.09 0.86
CA GLY A 105 3.12 9.59 -0.26
C GLY A 105 2.26 10.02 -1.44
N LEU A 106 2.84 10.90 -2.26
CA LEU A 106 2.33 11.30 -3.55
C LEU A 106 3.30 10.77 -4.62
N ILE A 107 2.77 10.10 -5.62
CA ILE A 107 3.52 9.48 -6.71
C ILE A 107 2.99 10.02 -8.03
N LEU A 108 3.87 10.55 -8.89
CA LEU A 108 3.52 10.87 -10.26
C LEU A 108 3.63 9.59 -11.10
N LEU A 109 2.49 8.98 -11.42
CA LEU A 109 2.39 7.72 -12.17
C LEU A 109 2.47 7.93 -13.69
N ILE A 110 1.82 8.98 -14.19
CA ILE A 110 1.75 9.29 -15.61
C ILE A 110 2.35 10.68 -15.78
N ASP A 111 3.36 10.79 -16.61
CA ASP A 111 3.91 12.07 -17.04
C ASP A 111 4.18 11.97 -18.53
N HIS A 112 3.31 12.59 -19.32
CA HIS A 112 3.44 12.65 -20.76
C HIS A 112 3.34 14.09 -21.20
N SER A 113 4.37 14.58 -21.87
CA SER A 113 4.39 15.91 -22.47
C SER A 113 4.80 15.77 -23.93
N GLN A 114 4.01 16.36 -24.82
CA GLN A 114 4.25 16.32 -26.25
C GLN A 114 4.04 17.71 -26.87
N GLU A 115 5.12 18.28 -27.38
CA GLU A 115 5.09 19.50 -28.20
C GLU A 115 4.99 19.09 -29.68
N LEU A 116 3.89 19.44 -30.31
CA LEU A 116 3.56 19.14 -31.70
C LEU A 116 3.57 20.42 -32.53
N GLN A 117 4.44 20.47 -33.54
CA GLN A 117 4.38 21.49 -34.58
C GLN A 117 3.36 21.05 -35.63
N LEU A 118 2.22 21.73 -35.69
CA LEU A 118 1.17 21.42 -36.66
C LEU A 118 1.59 21.85 -38.07
N GLN A 119 1.07 21.16 -39.10
CA GLN A 119 1.33 21.52 -40.51
C GLN A 119 0.84 22.94 -40.87
N SER A 120 -0.09 23.48 -40.09
CA SER A 120 -0.55 24.88 -40.19
C SER A 120 0.47 25.90 -39.69
N GLY A 121 1.59 25.48 -39.10
CA GLY A 121 2.60 26.35 -38.48
C GLY A 121 2.30 26.72 -37.02
N LEU A 122 1.17 26.27 -36.46
CA LEU A 122 0.80 26.49 -35.05
C LEU A 122 1.52 25.50 -34.12
N LYS A 123 1.77 25.93 -32.88
CA LYS A 123 2.31 25.06 -31.84
C LYS A 123 1.17 24.47 -31.03
N ALA A 124 1.12 23.14 -30.91
CA ALA A 124 0.18 22.46 -30.04
C ALA A 124 0.97 21.72 -28.95
N ASN A 125 0.62 21.94 -27.68
CA ASN A 125 1.17 21.21 -26.55
C ASN A 125 0.09 20.29 -25.99
N MET A 126 0.45 19.04 -25.76
CA MET A 126 -0.38 18.05 -25.09
C MET A 126 0.37 17.55 -23.87
N ASP A 127 -0.16 17.83 -22.69
CA ASP A 127 0.36 17.36 -21.43
C ASP A 127 -0.68 16.47 -20.74
N VAL A 128 -0.26 15.32 -20.23
CA VAL A 128 -1.08 14.38 -19.47
C VAL A 128 -0.29 13.97 -18.24
N GLN A 129 -0.78 14.38 -17.08
CA GLN A 129 -0.20 14.08 -15.78
C GLN A 129 -1.17 13.23 -14.96
N GLY A 130 -0.67 12.20 -14.30
CA GLY A 130 -1.43 11.31 -13.43
C GLY A 130 -0.73 11.20 -12.09
N GLY A 131 -1.31 11.78 -11.05
CA GLY A 131 -0.85 11.68 -9.68
C GLY A 131 -1.63 10.65 -8.88
N LEU A 132 -0.96 9.95 -7.99
CA LEU A 132 -1.54 9.02 -7.05
C LEU A 132 -1.13 9.38 -5.63
N ALA A 133 -2.10 9.57 -4.75
CA ALA A 133 -1.90 9.67 -3.32
C ALA A 133 -2.17 8.33 -2.66
N ILE A 134 -1.29 7.91 -1.76
CA ILE A 134 -1.48 6.70 -0.96
C ILE A 134 -1.34 7.09 0.52
N ASP A 135 -2.28 6.61 1.33
CA ASP A 135 -2.24 6.66 2.79
C ASP A 135 -2.59 5.28 3.35
N ILE A 136 -1.58 4.55 3.79
CA ILE A 136 -1.71 3.26 4.47
C ILE A 136 -1.56 3.52 5.97
N SER A 137 -2.60 3.15 6.72
CA SER A 137 -2.63 3.22 8.17
C SER A 137 -2.97 1.86 8.76
N GLY A 138 -2.32 1.52 9.87
CA GLY A 138 -2.57 0.29 10.62
C GLY A 138 -2.97 0.63 12.05
N ALA A 139 -4.02 -0.02 12.54
CA ALA A 139 -4.40 -0.04 13.94
C ALA A 139 -4.42 -1.50 14.42
N MET A 140 -3.87 -1.75 15.61
CA MET A 140 -3.87 -3.07 16.23
C MET A 140 -4.32 -2.92 17.67
N GLU A 141 -5.41 -3.59 18.02
CA GLU A 141 -5.96 -3.67 19.36
C GLU A 141 -5.84 -5.10 19.86
N PHE A 142 -5.14 -5.30 20.97
CA PHE A 142 -4.96 -6.61 21.57
C PHE A 142 -5.56 -6.64 22.96
N SER A 143 -6.43 -7.62 23.23
CA SER A 143 -7.04 -7.83 24.54
C SER A 143 -6.67 -9.19 25.11
N LEU A 144 -5.79 -9.20 26.11
CA LEU A 144 -5.40 -10.41 26.84
C LEU A 144 -6.57 -11.06 27.61
N TRP A 145 -7.53 -10.25 28.08
CA TRP A 145 -8.66 -10.74 28.86
C TRP A 145 -9.67 -11.50 28.00
N TYR A 146 -9.98 -10.95 26.83
CA TYR A 146 -10.89 -11.56 25.87
C TYR A 146 -10.20 -12.51 24.89
N ARG A 147 -8.86 -12.56 24.90
CA ARG A 147 -8.03 -13.30 23.94
C ARG A 147 -8.40 -12.96 22.49
N GLU A 148 -8.73 -11.69 22.23
CA GLU A 148 -9.05 -11.17 20.91
C GLU A 148 -7.94 -10.22 20.43
N SER A 149 -7.63 -10.29 19.14
CA SER A 149 -6.68 -9.41 18.46
C SER A 149 -7.34 -8.82 17.22
N LYS A 150 -7.74 -7.55 17.30
CA LYS A 150 -8.34 -6.85 16.16
C LYS A 150 -7.26 -6.05 15.45
N THR A 151 -6.96 -6.44 14.22
CA THR A 151 -6.04 -5.70 13.35
C THR A 151 -6.81 -5.08 12.21
N ARG A 152 -6.72 -3.76 12.07
CA ARG A 152 -7.34 -2.98 10.99
C ARG A 152 -6.24 -2.35 10.16
N VAL A 153 -6.18 -2.68 8.87
CA VAL A 153 -5.30 -2.03 7.90
C VAL A 153 -6.17 -1.27 6.92
N LYS A 154 -6.08 0.06 6.95
CA LYS A 154 -6.82 0.95 6.06
C LYS A 154 -5.86 1.52 5.02
N ASN A 155 -6.10 1.20 3.76
CA ASN A 155 -5.39 1.71 2.60
C ASN A 155 -6.32 2.66 1.85
N ARG A 156 -5.98 3.95 1.83
CA ARG A 156 -6.65 4.96 1.00
C ARG A 156 -5.76 5.29 -0.18
N VAL A 157 -6.35 5.27 -1.36
CA VAL A 157 -5.69 5.59 -2.62
C VAL A 157 -6.53 6.64 -3.32
N ALA A 158 -5.93 7.77 -3.68
CA ALA A 158 -6.56 8.74 -4.56
C ALA A 158 -5.76 8.82 -5.85
N LEU A 159 -6.43 8.82 -6.99
CA LEU A 159 -5.85 8.97 -8.32
C LEU A 159 -6.44 10.21 -8.96
N ALA A 160 -5.58 11.09 -9.44
CA ALA A 160 -5.95 12.29 -10.19
C ALA A 160 -5.23 12.26 -11.54
N ILE A 161 -5.97 12.34 -12.62
CA ILE A 161 -5.44 12.42 -13.99
C ILE A 161 -5.88 13.76 -14.57
N VAL A 162 -4.92 14.57 -14.98
CA VAL A 162 -5.14 15.87 -15.60
C VAL A 162 -4.50 15.85 -16.98
N GLY A 163 -5.29 16.15 -18.01
CA GLY A 163 -4.82 16.34 -19.36
C GLY A 163 -5.09 17.76 -19.82
N SER A 164 -4.09 18.43 -20.37
CA SER A 164 -4.21 19.76 -20.98
C SER A 164 -3.72 19.72 -22.41
N ILE A 165 -4.54 20.20 -23.33
CA ILE A 165 -4.19 20.38 -24.73
C ILE A 165 -4.29 21.87 -25.03
N THR A 166 -3.19 22.50 -25.39
CA THR A 166 -3.16 23.93 -25.75
C THR A 166 -2.66 24.09 -27.17
N VAL A 167 -3.30 24.97 -27.94
CA VAL A 167 -2.89 25.36 -29.28
C VAL A 167 -2.59 26.85 -29.26
N ASP A 168 -1.32 27.18 -29.43
CA ASP A 168 -0.79 28.54 -29.43
C ASP A 168 -0.57 29.03 -30.88
N SER A 169 -1.11 30.21 -31.13
CA SER A 169 -0.84 31.05 -32.31
C SER A 169 -0.27 32.39 -31.86
N VAL A 170 0.33 33.14 -32.78
CA VAL A 170 0.89 34.48 -32.51
C VAL A 170 -0.19 35.47 -31.99
N PHE A 171 -1.47 35.20 -32.29
CA PHE A 171 -2.58 36.12 -31.97
C PHE A 171 -3.69 35.50 -31.11
N VAL A 172 -3.77 34.18 -31.03
CA VAL A 172 -4.86 33.48 -30.31
C VAL A 172 -4.33 32.22 -29.63
N LYS A 173 -4.83 31.97 -28.42
CA LYS A 173 -4.56 30.75 -27.64
C LYS A 173 -5.88 30.04 -27.37
N ALA A 174 -5.95 28.76 -27.72
CA ALA A 174 -7.06 27.88 -27.38
C ALA A 174 -6.56 26.74 -26.50
N GLY A 175 -7.33 26.34 -25.49
CA GLY A 175 -6.96 25.27 -24.57
C GLY A 175 -8.16 24.41 -24.20
N LEU A 176 -7.92 23.12 -24.00
CA LEU A 176 -8.84 22.16 -23.45
C LEU A 176 -8.15 21.49 -22.26
N GLU A 177 -8.79 21.54 -21.09
CA GLU A 177 -8.34 20.86 -19.88
C GLU A 177 -9.38 19.82 -19.47
N ILE A 178 -8.91 18.64 -19.11
CA ILE A 178 -9.73 17.51 -18.66
C ILE A 178 -9.11 17.02 -17.36
N SER A 179 -9.91 16.93 -16.30
CA SER A 179 -9.51 16.30 -15.05
C SER A 179 -10.43 15.12 -14.72
N ALA A 180 -9.84 14.03 -14.23
CA ALA A 180 -10.53 12.86 -13.74
C ALA A 180 -9.92 12.48 -12.39
N GLU A 181 -10.73 12.48 -11.35
CA GLU A 181 -10.31 12.19 -9.98
C GLU A 181 -11.11 11.01 -9.45
N THR A 182 -10.45 10.09 -8.75
CA THR A 182 -11.10 8.96 -8.09
C THR A 182 -10.42 8.68 -6.76
N GLU A 183 -11.22 8.49 -5.72
CA GLU A 183 -10.76 8.02 -4.42
C GLU A 183 -11.27 6.59 -4.20
N ALA A 184 -10.36 5.70 -3.82
CA ALA A 184 -10.63 4.32 -3.46
C ALA A 184 -10.12 4.07 -2.03
N GLY A 185 -10.90 3.32 -1.26
CA GLY A 185 -10.51 2.87 0.07
C GLY A 185 -10.64 1.36 0.17
N LEU A 186 -9.57 0.69 0.61
CA LEU A 186 -9.56 -0.72 0.97
C LEU A 186 -9.33 -0.83 2.47
N GLU A 187 -10.20 -1.56 3.16
CA GLU A 187 -10.04 -1.85 4.58
C GLU A 187 -9.95 -3.36 4.78
N PHE A 188 -8.85 -3.79 5.38
CA PHE A 188 -8.63 -5.17 5.78
C PHE A 188 -8.80 -5.26 7.30
N ILE A 189 -9.72 -6.11 7.74
CA ILE A 189 -10.02 -6.33 9.16
C ILE A 189 -9.78 -7.80 9.45
N SER A 190 -8.87 -8.07 10.39
CA SER A 190 -8.67 -9.40 10.98
C SER A 190 -9.15 -9.36 12.42
N THR A 191 -9.94 -10.37 12.82
CA THR A 191 -10.40 -10.61 14.20
C THR A 191 -9.85 -11.93 14.70
#